data_AF-A0AAU2QBW9-F1
#
_entry.id   AF-A0AAU2QBW9-F1
#
_cell.length_a   1.000
_cell.length_b   1.000
_cell.length_c   1.000
_cell.angle_alpha   90.00
_cell.angle_beta   90.00
_cell.angle_gamma   90.00
#
_symmetry.space_group_name_H-M   'P 1'
#
loop_
_entity.id
_entity.type
_entity.pdbx_description
1 polymer ?
#
loop_
_entity_poly.entity_id
_entity_poly.type
_entity_poly.pdbx_seq_one_letter_code
_entity_poly.pdbx_strand_id
1 'polypeptide(L)'
;MLIRVARLVASFVMVLTGAVVGVGLGAGTAAADDCYTWGRTLSQGTSGSDVTQLQIRVAGWVTSGERLSYDGQYGARTAAAVAKFQSAYGLSADGVAGPATYAKIYALQDADCTPVHFAYAELNKCNADWSGGAVSAATAKANALKTMWKLEAMRHALGDVPISISSGFRSYACNSAVGGSSTSRHLYGDAADLTGSVSLCRLAQQARTHGFSEILGPGYPDHNDHTHVALDPSPYWSAPTCGI
;
A
#
# COMPACT_ATOMS: atom_id res chain seq x y z
N MET A 1 -31.39 -21.27 -89.23
CA MET A 1 -32.27 -22.34 -88.71
C MET A 1 -32.52 -22.09 -87.21
N LEU A 2 -33.80 -21.97 -86.83
CA LEU A 2 -34.39 -22.25 -85.49
C LEU A 2 -33.88 -21.41 -84.29
N ILE A 3 -34.50 -20.26 -83.96
CA ILE A 3 -35.62 -19.98 -83.02
C ILE A 3 -35.45 -20.54 -81.58
N ARG A 4 -35.71 -19.65 -80.59
CA ARG A 4 -36.31 -19.81 -79.24
C ARG A 4 -35.32 -19.60 -78.08
N VAL A 5 -35.64 -18.97 -76.93
CA VAL A 5 -36.81 -18.27 -76.38
C VAL A 5 -36.30 -17.45 -75.16
N ALA A 6 -36.96 -16.33 -74.87
CA ALA A 6 -36.72 -15.40 -73.75
C ALA A 6 -36.82 -16.04 -72.34
N ARG A 7 -36.23 -15.36 -71.33
CA ARG A 7 -36.82 -15.15 -70.00
C ARG A 7 -36.09 -14.04 -69.22
N LEU A 8 -36.83 -12.98 -68.90
CA LEU A 8 -36.51 -12.01 -67.85
C LEU A 8 -36.36 -12.71 -66.50
N VAL A 9 -35.38 -12.32 -65.69
CA VAL A 9 -35.48 -12.39 -64.23
C VAL A 9 -34.86 -11.14 -63.60
N ALA A 10 -35.61 -10.61 -62.63
CA ALA A 10 -35.53 -9.37 -61.90
C ALA A 10 -34.18 -9.00 -61.27
N SER A 11 -33.92 -7.69 -61.27
CA SER A 11 -32.97 -6.98 -60.44
C SER A 11 -33.25 -7.18 -58.94
N PHE A 12 -32.20 -7.40 -58.15
CA PHE A 12 -32.22 -7.12 -56.71
C PHE A 12 -30.93 -6.39 -56.34
N VAL A 13 -31.01 -5.07 -56.21
CA VAL A 13 -29.95 -4.24 -55.64
C VAL A 13 -30.10 -4.32 -54.13
N MET A 14 -29.21 -5.06 -53.47
CA MET A 14 -29.16 -5.11 -52.01
C MET A 14 -28.24 -3.98 -51.51
N VAL A 15 -28.84 -2.85 -51.15
CA VAL A 15 -28.17 -1.78 -50.39
C VAL A 15 -28.03 -2.28 -48.96
N LEU A 16 -26.83 -2.71 -48.57
CA LEU A 16 -26.48 -2.94 -47.17
C LEU A 16 -26.04 -1.61 -46.55
N THR A 17 -26.95 -0.96 -45.83
CA THR A 17 -26.60 0.03 -44.82
C THR A 17 -25.97 -0.70 -43.63
N GLY A 18 -24.64 -0.72 -43.58
CA GLY A 18 -23.90 -1.18 -42.40
C GLY A 18 -24.06 -0.18 -41.26
N ALA A 19 -24.89 -0.52 -40.27
CA ALA A 19 -24.92 0.18 -38.99
C ALA A 19 -23.61 -0.11 -38.25
N VAL A 20 -22.76 0.91 -38.07
CA VAL A 20 -21.62 0.84 -37.16
C VAL A 20 -22.19 0.84 -35.74
N VAL A 21 -22.29 -0.34 -35.14
CA VAL A 21 -22.54 -0.47 -33.70
C VAL A 21 -21.29 0.00 -32.99
N GLY A 22 -21.34 1.22 -32.46
CA GLY A 22 -20.35 1.71 -31.52
C GLY A 22 -20.38 0.84 -30.28
N VAL A 23 -19.36 0.03 -30.08
CA VAL A 23 -19.12 -0.66 -28.81
C VAL A 23 -18.75 0.43 -27.81
N GLY A 24 -19.73 0.89 -27.04
CA GLY A 24 -19.47 1.64 -25.84
C GLY A 24 -18.69 0.73 -24.89
N LEU A 25 -17.38 0.97 -24.76
CA LEU A 25 -16.59 0.46 -23.65
C LEU A 25 -17.21 1.08 -22.39
N GLY A 26 -18.15 0.36 -21.77
CA GLY A 26 -18.57 0.65 -20.42
C GLY A 26 -17.33 0.62 -19.56
N ALA A 27 -16.95 1.77 -19.01
CA ALA A 27 -16.00 1.83 -17.90
C ALA A 27 -16.52 0.84 -16.86
N GLY A 28 -15.79 -0.25 -16.66
CA GLY A 28 -16.17 -1.28 -15.70
C GLY A 28 -16.49 -0.57 -14.39
N THR A 29 -17.67 -0.86 -13.83
CA THR A 29 -18.01 -0.46 -12.47
C THR A 29 -16.84 -0.89 -11.60
N ALA A 30 -16.08 0.07 -11.08
CA ALA A 30 -15.02 -0.21 -10.13
C ALA A 30 -15.64 -1.11 -9.06
N ALA A 31 -15.13 -2.33 -8.92
CA ALA A 31 -15.60 -3.25 -7.91
C ALA A 31 -15.56 -2.48 -6.58
N ALA A 32 -16.70 -2.42 -5.88
CA ALA A 32 -16.70 -1.93 -4.52
C ALA A 32 -15.75 -2.86 -3.75
N ASP A 33 -14.71 -2.26 -3.17
CA ASP A 33 -13.75 -2.97 -2.35
C ASP A 33 -14.40 -3.20 -0.97
N ASP A 34 -14.34 -4.46 -0.49
CA ASP A 34 -14.95 -4.91 0.77
C ASP A 34 -14.42 -4.14 1.98
N CYS A 35 -13.21 -3.56 1.89
CA CYS A 35 -12.65 -2.71 2.93
C CYS A 35 -13.18 -1.26 2.86
N TYR A 36 -12.94 -0.58 1.75
CA TYR A 36 -13.21 0.86 1.61
C TYR A 36 -13.26 1.27 0.14
N THR A 37 -14.33 1.97 -0.26
CA THR A 37 -14.49 2.50 -1.62
C THR A 37 -14.51 4.03 -1.61
N TRP A 38 -13.64 4.68 -2.38
CA TRP A 38 -13.65 6.14 -2.58
C TRP A 38 -14.76 6.56 -3.54
N GLY A 39 -15.65 7.46 -3.08
CA GLY A 39 -16.78 7.96 -3.85
C GLY A 39 -16.53 9.24 -4.65
N ARG A 40 -15.33 9.84 -4.56
CA ARG A 40 -14.98 11.10 -5.26
C ARG A 40 -13.50 11.20 -5.56
N THR A 41 -13.13 12.05 -6.50
CA THR A 41 -11.75 12.48 -6.73
C THR A 41 -11.26 13.31 -5.55
N LEU A 42 -10.04 13.04 -5.07
CA LEU A 42 -9.38 13.81 -4.02
C LEU A 42 -8.16 14.55 -4.59
N SER A 43 -8.06 15.83 -4.29
CA SER A 43 -6.96 16.70 -4.69
C SER A 43 -6.64 17.70 -3.58
N GLN A 44 -5.59 18.50 -3.77
CA GLN A 44 -5.21 19.52 -2.79
C GLN A 44 -6.40 20.39 -2.37
N GLY A 45 -6.49 20.65 -1.06
CA GLY A 45 -7.60 21.38 -0.43
C GLY A 45 -8.79 20.50 -0.02
N THR A 46 -8.85 19.25 -0.48
CA THR A 46 -9.87 18.30 -0.01
C THR A 46 -9.61 17.90 1.44
N SER A 47 -10.67 17.70 2.21
CA SER A 47 -10.58 17.15 3.56
C SER A 47 -11.69 16.13 3.84
N GLY A 48 -11.43 15.24 4.79
CA GLY A 48 -12.38 14.21 5.22
C GLY A 48 -11.73 12.89 5.62
N SER A 49 -12.54 11.96 6.11
CA SER A 49 -12.09 10.61 6.45
C SER A 49 -11.60 9.83 5.22
N ASP A 50 -12.13 10.11 4.04
CA ASP A 50 -11.68 9.58 2.75
C ASP A 50 -10.23 10.00 2.41
N VAL A 51 -9.84 11.21 2.80
CA VAL A 51 -8.44 11.67 2.71
C VAL A 51 -7.56 10.93 3.72
N THR A 52 -8.01 10.72 4.95
CA THR A 52 -7.26 9.92 5.95
C THR A 52 -7.05 8.48 5.44
N GLN A 53 -8.09 7.91 4.85
CA GLN A 53 -8.03 6.60 4.21
C GLN A 53 -6.99 6.60 3.09
N LEU A 54 -6.97 7.60 2.21
CA LEU A 54 -5.95 7.69 1.16
C LEU A 54 -4.54 7.84 1.74
N GLN A 55 -4.36 8.70 2.75
CA GLN A 55 -3.07 8.93 3.41
C GLN A 55 -2.49 7.63 3.98
N ILE A 56 -3.30 6.71 4.52
CA ILE A 56 -2.83 5.39 4.98
C ILE A 56 -2.21 4.59 3.83
N ARG A 57 -2.87 4.56 2.67
CA ARG A 57 -2.48 3.75 1.50
C ARG A 57 -1.21 4.29 0.84
N VAL A 58 -1.02 5.61 0.87
CA VAL A 58 0.14 6.26 0.24
C VAL A 58 1.27 6.63 1.21
N ALA A 59 1.16 6.29 2.49
CA ALA A 59 2.13 6.68 3.52
C ALA A 59 3.56 6.17 3.30
N GLY A 60 3.72 5.10 2.52
CA GLY A 60 5.02 4.55 2.13
C GLY A 60 5.68 5.27 0.95
N TRP A 61 5.02 6.23 0.31
CA TRP A 61 5.52 6.92 -0.89
C TRP A 61 6.02 8.33 -0.55
N VAL A 62 7.03 8.42 0.31
CA VAL A 62 7.60 9.70 0.80
C VAL A 62 9.07 9.84 0.45
N THR A 63 9.65 11.02 0.61
CA THR A 63 11.11 11.22 0.46
C THR A 63 11.84 10.76 1.72
N SER A 64 13.16 10.57 1.62
CA SER A 64 13.98 10.15 2.76
C SER A 64 13.77 11.06 3.97
N GLY A 65 13.42 10.48 5.11
CA GLY A 65 13.21 11.20 6.38
C GLY A 65 11.87 11.93 6.49
N GLU A 66 11.07 11.96 5.43
CA GLU A 66 9.73 12.54 5.48
C GLU A 66 8.69 11.56 6.01
N ARG A 67 7.60 12.10 6.53
CA ARG A 67 6.45 11.35 7.03
C ARG A 67 5.17 12.05 6.60
N LEU A 68 4.17 11.25 6.23
CA LEU A 68 2.83 11.73 5.95
C LEU A 68 2.02 11.78 7.25
N SER A 69 1.28 12.86 7.46
CA SER A 69 0.26 12.95 8.51
C SER A 69 -1.01 12.19 8.09
N TYR A 70 -1.76 11.71 9.07
CA TYR A 70 -3.06 11.06 8.87
C TYR A 70 -4.18 11.97 9.36
N ASP A 71 -4.12 13.25 8.98
CA ASP A 71 -4.97 14.34 9.49
C ASP A 71 -6.25 14.55 8.68
N GLY A 72 -6.43 13.80 7.59
CA GLY A 72 -7.57 13.98 6.69
C GLY A 72 -7.52 15.28 5.90
N GLN A 73 -6.36 15.92 5.77
CA GLN A 73 -6.14 17.11 4.95
C GLN A 73 -5.26 16.78 3.75
N TYR A 74 -5.78 17.04 2.55
CA TYR A 74 -5.04 16.83 1.33
C TYR A 74 -4.15 18.04 1.06
N GLY A 75 -3.01 18.09 1.76
CA GLY A 75 -1.99 19.13 1.56
C GLY A 75 -0.96 18.77 0.49
N ALA A 76 0.09 19.60 0.39
CA ALA A 76 1.19 19.40 -0.55
C ALA A 76 1.91 18.05 -0.38
N ARG A 77 2.11 17.61 0.87
CA ARG A 77 2.73 16.30 1.16
C ARG A 77 1.86 15.13 0.70
N THR A 78 0.55 15.21 0.87
CA THR A 78 -0.39 14.18 0.37
C THR A 78 -0.35 14.11 -1.15
N ALA A 79 -0.36 15.26 -1.84
CA ALA A 79 -0.25 15.32 -3.30
C ALA A 79 1.07 14.71 -3.82
N ALA A 80 2.18 15.03 -3.17
CA ALA A 80 3.49 14.47 -3.52
C ALA A 80 3.53 12.95 -3.30
N ALA A 81 2.95 12.45 -2.20
CA ALA A 81 2.87 11.02 -1.94
C ALA A 81 2.01 10.28 -2.98
N VAL A 82 0.88 10.87 -3.38
CA VAL A 82 0.03 10.33 -4.45
C VAL A 82 0.76 10.33 -5.80
N ALA A 83 1.45 11.41 -6.15
CA ALA A 83 2.24 11.47 -7.39
C ALA A 83 3.36 10.41 -7.40
N LYS A 84 4.01 10.17 -6.27
CA LYS A 84 5.05 9.14 -6.14
C LYS A 84 4.47 7.73 -6.22
N PHE A 85 3.33 7.46 -5.59
CA PHE A 85 2.57 6.21 -5.77
C PHE A 85 2.21 5.98 -7.24
N GLN A 86 1.65 7.00 -7.90
CA GLN A 86 1.26 6.94 -9.30
C GLN A 86 2.45 6.61 -10.20
N SER A 87 3.57 7.33 -10.02
CA SER A 87 4.80 7.11 -10.77
C SER A 87 5.34 5.68 -10.57
N ALA A 88 5.39 5.20 -9.33
CA ALA A 88 5.88 3.86 -9.01
C ALA A 88 5.08 2.76 -9.70
N TYR A 89 3.77 2.96 -9.87
CA TYR A 89 2.87 1.99 -10.51
C TYR A 89 2.54 2.31 -11.98
N GLY A 90 3.29 3.21 -12.63
CA GLY A 90 3.14 3.50 -14.06
C GLY A 90 1.86 4.25 -14.43
N LEU A 91 1.28 4.98 -13.48
CA LEU A 91 0.14 5.87 -13.71
C LEU A 91 0.60 7.29 -14.06
N SER A 92 -0.32 8.14 -14.54
CA SER A 92 -0.08 9.58 -14.65
C SER A 92 0.18 10.17 -13.26
N ALA A 93 1.36 10.75 -13.03
CA ALA A 93 1.80 11.26 -11.74
C ALA A 93 1.38 12.72 -11.51
N ASP A 94 0.07 12.97 -11.52
CA ASP A 94 -0.53 14.30 -11.37
C ASP A 94 -0.80 14.72 -9.91
N GLY A 95 -0.64 13.79 -8.95
CA GLY A 95 -0.89 14.04 -7.54
C GLY A 95 -2.37 14.20 -7.20
N VAL A 96 -3.27 13.80 -8.10
CA VAL A 96 -4.72 13.79 -7.94
C VAL A 96 -5.20 12.34 -7.81
N ALA A 97 -5.84 12.00 -6.71
CA ALA A 97 -6.40 10.66 -6.53
C ALA A 97 -7.75 10.57 -7.25
N GLY A 98 -7.73 10.02 -8.46
CA GLY A 98 -8.92 9.72 -9.26
C GLY A 98 -9.13 8.21 -9.49
N PRO A 99 -10.05 7.82 -10.38
CA PRO A 99 -10.42 6.42 -10.61
C PRO A 99 -9.24 5.48 -10.88
N ALA A 100 -8.23 5.90 -11.65
CA ALA A 100 -7.04 5.08 -11.92
C ALA A 100 -6.19 4.84 -10.67
N THR A 101 -6.01 5.86 -9.83
CA THR A 101 -5.31 5.76 -8.54
C THR A 101 -6.04 4.77 -7.62
N TYR A 102 -7.37 4.89 -7.53
CA TYR A 102 -8.18 3.99 -6.68
C TYR A 102 -8.19 2.56 -7.19
N ALA A 103 -8.35 2.35 -8.50
CA ALA A 103 -8.27 1.01 -9.09
C ALA A 103 -6.95 0.31 -8.75
N LYS A 104 -5.84 1.06 -8.73
CA LYS A 104 -4.54 0.49 -8.33
C LYS A 104 -4.48 0.21 -6.83
N ILE A 105 -5.05 1.05 -5.97
CA ILE A 105 -5.15 0.80 -4.53
C ILE A 105 -5.97 -0.47 -4.26
N TYR A 106 -7.14 -0.63 -4.90
CA TYR A 106 -7.99 -1.81 -4.74
C TYR A 106 -7.29 -3.10 -5.17
N ALA A 107 -6.49 -3.06 -6.24
CA ALA A 107 -5.68 -4.21 -6.67
C ALA A 107 -4.57 -4.60 -5.67
N LEU A 108 -4.25 -3.71 -4.71
CA LEU A 108 -3.26 -3.94 -3.66
C LEU A 108 -3.90 -4.17 -2.30
N GLN A 109 -5.23 -4.10 -2.18
CA GLN A 109 -5.95 -4.14 -0.91
C GLN A 109 -6.73 -5.45 -0.75
N ASP A 110 -6.63 -6.05 0.42
CA ASP A 110 -7.45 -7.18 0.85
C ASP A 110 -8.73 -6.70 1.57
N ALA A 111 -9.69 -7.61 1.70
CA ALA A 111 -11.01 -7.34 2.30
C ALA A 111 -10.95 -6.78 3.74
N ASP A 112 -9.88 -7.06 4.49
CA ASP A 112 -9.66 -6.56 5.85
C ASP A 112 -8.85 -5.26 5.91
N CYS A 113 -8.71 -4.58 4.76
CA CYS A 113 -7.95 -3.36 4.51
C CYS A 113 -6.43 -3.50 4.47
N THR A 114 -5.89 -4.66 4.79
CA THR A 114 -4.44 -4.89 4.69
C THR A 114 -3.99 -4.90 3.23
N PRO A 115 -2.70 -4.63 2.94
CA PRO A 115 -2.19 -4.85 1.59
C PRO A 115 -2.00 -6.35 1.31
N VAL A 116 -2.18 -6.76 0.06
CA VAL A 116 -2.21 -8.17 -0.41
C VAL A 116 -1.00 -9.05 -0.05
N HIS A 117 0.10 -8.46 0.43
CA HIS A 117 1.33 -9.19 0.80
C HIS A 117 1.66 -9.19 2.29
N PHE A 118 0.83 -8.55 3.14
CA PHE A 118 1.07 -8.48 4.58
C PHE A 118 -0.23 -8.65 5.35
N ALA A 119 -0.26 -9.54 6.34
CA ALA A 119 -1.47 -9.86 7.09
C ALA A 119 -1.35 -9.51 8.57
N TYR A 120 -2.47 -9.19 9.22
CA TYR A 120 -2.51 -8.98 10.67
C TYR A 120 -1.93 -10.17 11.46
N ALA A 121 -2.17 -11.41 11.02
CA ALA A 121 -1.64 -12.60 11.68
C ALA A 121 -0.11 -12.73 11.56
N GLU A 122 0.48 -12.21 10.48
CA GLU A 122 1.93 -12.16 10.32
C GLU A 122 2.54 -11.12 11.28
N LEU A 123 1.87 -9.97 11.40
CA LEU A 123 2.31 -8.86 12.24
C LEU A 123 2.00 -9.08 13.73
N ASN A 124 1.09 -9.99 14.10
CA ASN A 124 0.86 -10.37 15.50
C ASN A 124 1.00 -11.88 15.69
N LYS A 125 2.21 -12.29 16.11
CA LYS A 125 2.54 -13.66 16.56
C LYS A 125 2.52 -13.82 18.08
N CYS A 126 2.19 -12.75 18.81
CA CYS A 126 2.18 -12.72 20.27
C CYS A 126 0.88 -13.30 20.85
N ASN A 127 -0.26 -12.89 20.30
CA ASN A 127 -1.60 -13.34 20.70
C ASN A 127 -2.60 -13.15 19.55
N ALA A 128 -3.86 -13.52 19.74
CA ALA A 128 -4.89 -13.41 18.70
C ALA A 128 -5.73 -12.13 18.79
N ASP A 129 -5.70 -11.42 19.91
CA ASP A 129 -6.64 -10.35 20.26
C ASP A 129 -6.02 -8.95 20.29
N TRP A 130 -4.71 -8.83 20.10
CA TRP A 130 -3.95 -7.58 20.13
C TRP A 130 -3.99 -6.87 21.49
N SER A 131 -4.35 -7.59 22.56
CA SER A 131 -4.43 -7.03 23.91
C SER A 131 -3.07 -7.02 24.62
N GLY A 132 -3.00 -6.26 25.71
CA GLY A 132 -1.82 -6.21 26.59
C GLY A 132 -0.67 -5.34 26.08
N GLY A 133 -0.87 -4.53 25.03
CA GLY A 133 0.09 -3.51 24.58
C GLY A 133 -0.01 -2.20 25.36
N ALA A 134 0.73 -1.18 24.90
CA ALA A 134 0.73 0.17 25.47
C ALA A 134 -0.49 1.02 25.05
N VAL A 135 -1.28 0.53 24.09
CA VAL A 135 -2.50 1.17 23.58
C VAL A 135 -3.61 0.13 23.45
N SER A 136 -4.85 0.58 23.18
CA SER A 136 -5.96 -0.35 22.91
C SER A 136 -5.67 -1.24 21.70
N ALA A 137 -6.26 -2.44 21.68
CA ALA A 137 -6.14 -3.37 20.56
C ALA A 137 -6.54 -2.72 19.22
N ALA A 138 -7.61 -1.91 19.21
CA ALA A 138 -8.04 -1.18 18.02
C ALA A 138 -6.98 -0.18 17.52
N THR A 139 -6.35 0.57 18.43
CA THR A 139 -5.25 1.49 18.09
C THR A 139 -4.03 0.73 17.60
N ALA A 140 -3.66 -0.38 18.24
CA ALA A 140 -2.54 -1.21 17.82
C ALA A 140 -2.77 -1.79 16.40
N LYS A 141 -3.98 -2.26 16.09
CA LYS A 141 -4.34 -2.72 14.74
C LYS A 141 -4.29 -1.58 13.71
N ALA A 142 -4.83 -0.40 14.03
CA ALA A 142 -4.79 0.75 13.14
C ALA A 142 -3.34 1.22 12.87
N ASN A 143 -2.47 1.07 13.86
CA ASN A 143 -1.04 1.34 13.74
C ASN A 143 -0.32 0.28 12.88
N ALA A 144 -0.65 -0.99 13.06
CA ALA A 144 -0.12 -2.07 12.25
C ALA A 144 -0.54 -1.93 10.78
N LEU A 145 -1.77 -1.50 10.52
CA LEU A 145 -2.25 -1.22 9.17
C LEU A 145 -1.36 -0.19 8.45
N LYS A 146 -1.00 0.90 9.13
CA LYS A 146 -0.07 1.92 8.58
C LYS A 146 1.31 1.33 8.32
N THR A 147 1.78 0.45 9.19
CA THR A 147 3.05 -0.27 9.03
C THR A 147 3.00 -1.14 7.78
N MET A 148 1.95 -1.95 7.60
CA MET A 148 1.80 -2.83 6.45
C MET A 148 1.74 -2.06 5.12
N TRP A 149 0.98 -0.97 5.03
CA TRP A 149 0.95 -0.16 3.79
C TRP A 149 2.31 0.49 3.45
N LYS A 150 3.13 0.83 4.46
CA LYS A 150 4.53 1.25 4.23
C LYS A 150 5.42 0.10 3.77
N LEU A 151 5.24 -1.09 4.34
CA LEU A 151 5.95 -2.29 3.92
C LEU A 151 5.57 -2.70 2.48
N GLU A 152 4.31 -2.54 2.06
CA GLU A 152 3.88 -2.78 0.68
C GLU A 152 4.59 -1.86 -0.31
N ALA A 153 4.66 -0.57 -0.01
CA ALA A 153 5.43 0.37 -0.81
C ALA A 153 6.93 -0.01 -0.88
N MET A 154 7.49 -0.44 0.26
CA MET A 154 8.88 -0.89 0.33
C MET A 154 9.14 -2.17 -0.46
N ARG A 155 8.23 -3.15 -0.36
CA ARG A 155 8.25 -4.42 -1.11
C ARG A 155 8.30 -4.14 -2.61
N HIS A 156 7.41 -3.29 -3.11
CA HIS A 156 7.38 -2.92 -4.53
C HIS A 156 8.69 -2.23 -4.95
N ALA A 157 9.18 -1.28 -4.15
CA ALA A 157 10.43 -0.56 -4.43
C ALA A 157 11.70 -1.44 -4.34
N LEU A 158 11.61 -2.64 -3.76
CA LEU A 158 12.66 -3.65 -3.76
C LEU A 158 12.58 -4.61 -4.96
N GLY A 159 11.68 -4.36 -5.91
CA GLY A 159 11.48 -5.22 -7.08
C GLY A 159 10.50 -6.36 -6.84
N ASP A 160 9.45 -6.11 -6.05
CA ASP A 160 8.38 -7.08 -5.75
C ASP A 160 8.86 -8.38 -5.08
N VAL A 161 9.97 -8.31 -4.35
CA VAL A 161 10.52 -9.41 -3.58
C VAL A 161 9.83 -9.56 -2.22
N PRO A 162 9.55 -10.78 -1.74
CA PRO A 162 8.95 -10.99 -0.42
C PRO A 162 9.82 -10.41 0.71
N ILE A 163 9.17 -9.70 1.64
CA ILE A 163 9.73 -9.29 2.93
C ILE A 163 9.03 -10.14 3.99
N SER A 164 9.77 -10.71 4.93
CA SER A 164 9.20 -11.51 6.02
C SER A 164 9.21 -10.73 7.33
N ILE A 165 8.07 -10.69 8.03
CA ILE A 165 7.98 -10.11 9.37
C ILE A 165 8.26 -11.21 10.40
N SER A 166 9.42 -11.16 11.06
CA SER A 166 9.76 -12.12 12.11
C SER A 166 9.01 -11.82 13.41
N SER A 167 8.81 -10.54 13.74
CA SER A 167 8.11 -10.07 14.93
C SER A 167 7.43 -8.72 14.64
N GLY A 168 6.27 -8.47 15.26
CA GLY A 168 5.48 -7.25 15.07
C GLY A 168 4.85 -6.81 16.40
N PHE A 169 3.53 -6.79 16.53
CA PHE A 169 2.89 -6.47 17.81
C PHE A 169 3.38 -7.39 18.94
N ARG A 170 3.75 -6.77 20.06
CA ARG A 170 4.05 -7.48 21.31
C ARG A 170 3.22 -6.87 22.44
N SER A 171 2.53 -7.71 23.20
CA SER A 171 2.03 -7.32 24.53
C SER A 171 3.21 -7.09 25.48
N TYR A 172 2.98 -6.48 26.65
CA TYR A 172 4.01 -6.37 27.69
C TYR A 172 4.57 -7.74 28.10
N ALA A 173 3.73 -8.78 28.14
CA ALA A 173 4.17 -10.14 28.44
C ALA A 173 5.13 -10.69 27.36
N CYS A 174 4.74 -10.58 26.08
CA CYS A 174 5.60 -11.01 24.97
C CYS A 174 6.88 -10.18 24.86
N ASN A 175 6.80 -8.86 25.09
CA ASN A 175 7.95 -7.97 25.04
C ASN A 175 8.95 -8.29 26.17
N SER A 176 8.47 -8.52 27.39
CA SER A 176 9.31 -8.93 28.52
C SER A 176 9.96 -10.30 28.28
N ALA A 177 9.22 -11.26 27.69
CA ALA A 177 9.73 -12.60 27.41
C ALA A 177 10.93 -12.62 26.45
N VAL A 178 11.05 -11.61 25.58
CA VAL A 178 12.20 -11.44 24.67
C VAL A 178 13.24 -10.43 25.19
N GLY A 179 13.10 -9.94 26.43
CA GLY A 179 13.99 -8.93 27.00
C GLY A 179 13.87 -7.55 26.35
N GLY A 180 12.74 -7.26 25.71
CA GLY A 180 12.52 -5.99 24.99
C GLY A 180 12.44 -4.77 25.91
N SER A 181 12.82 -3.61 25.38
CA SER A 181 12.72 -2.32 26.08
C SER A 181 11.29 -2.02 26.55
N SER A 182 11.15 -1.35 27.70
CA SER A 182 9.87 -0.85 28.22
C SER A 182 9.25 0.25 27.34
N THR A 183 10.05 0.91 26.51
CA THR A 183 9.61 1.95 25.57
C THR A 183 9.46 1.43 24.13
N SER A 184 9.54 0.11 23.93
CA SER A 184 9.50 -0.54 22.62
C SER A 184 8.27 -0.16 21.79
N ARG A 185 8.48 0.19 20.52
CA ARG A 185 7.41 0.49 19.56
C ARG A 185 6.52 -0.71 19.22
N HIS A 186 6.99 -1.93 19.44
CA HIS A 186 6.16 -3.14 19.28
C HIS A 186 4.94 -3.16 20.21
N LEU A 187 5.02 -2.50 21.37
CA LEU A 187 3.90 -2.36 22.31
C LEU A 187 2.75 -1.51 21.75
N TYR A 188 3.03 -0.69 20.74
CA TYR A 188 2.08 0.23 20.12
C TYR A 188 1.50 -0.31 18.81
N GLY A 189 1.96 -1.48 18.35
CA GLY A 189 1.57 -2.10 17.09
C GLY A 189 2.13 -1.38 15.84
N ASP A 190 3.11 -0.49 16.00
CA ASP A 190 3.66 0.31 14.90
C ASP A 190 5.12 0.00 14.58
N ALA A 191 5.58 -1.19 14.96
CA ALA A 191 6.90 -1.71 14.66
C ALA A 191 6.85 -3.10 14.02
N ALA A 192 7.87 -3.40 13.21
CA ALA A 192 8.08 -4.72 12.61
C ALA A 192 9.58 -5.04 12.53
N ASP A 193 9.93 -6.27 12.87
CA ASP A 193 11.25 -6.85 12.71
C ASP A 193 11.26 -7.63 11.38
N LEU A 194 12.13 -7.20 10.47
CA LEU A 194 12.15 -7.65 9.08
C LEU A 194 13.31 -8.60 8.82
N THR A 195 13.01 -9.64 8.05
CA THR A 195 13.95 -10.67 7.59
C THR A 195 13.58 -11.08 6.14
N GLY A 196 14.27 -12.07 5.58
CA GLY A 196 13.92 -12.67 4.31
C GLY A 196 15.10 -12.76 3.35
N SER A 197 14.79 -12.79 2.04
CA SER A 197 15.81 -12.92 0.97
C SER A 197 16.59 -11.64 0.70
N VAL A 198 16.02 -10.48 1.02
CA VAL A 198 16.69 -9.19 0.96
C VAL A 198 17.63 -9.05 2.14
N SER A 199 18.87 -8.61 1.89
CA SER A 199 19.82 -8.40 2.98
C SER A 199 19.31 -7.36 3.98
N LEU A 200 19.63 -7.55 5.27
CA LEU A 200 19.22 -6.65 6.35
C LEU A 200 19.66 -5.20 6.07
N CYS A 201 20.89 -5.01 5.57
CA CYS A 201 21.34 -3.67 5.19
C CYS A 201 20.53 -3.06 4.05
N ARG A 202 20.09 -3.87 3.07
CA ARG A 202 19.23 -3.36 2.01
C ARG A 202 17.83 -2.99 2.52
N LEU A 203 17.27 -3.79 3.43
CA LEU A 203 16.00 -3.46 4.10
C LEU A 203 16.13 -2.12 4.86
N ALA A 204 17.16 -1.97 5.68
CA ALA A 204 17.39 -0.76 6.49
C ALA A 204 17.58 0.48 5.61
N GLN A 205 18.38 0.37 4.54
CA GLN A 205 18.63 1.47 3.62
C GLN A 205 17.36 1.90 2.88
N GLN A 206 16.52 0.93 2.51
CA GLN A 206 15.28 1.22 1.80
C GLN A 206 14.21 1.83 2.71
N ALA A 207 14.11 1.38 3.97
CA ALA A 207 13.14 1.88 4.94
C ALA A 207 13.20 3.41 5.13
N ARG A 208 14.38 4.02 4.93
CA ARG A 208 14.60 5.48 5.01
C ARG A 208 13.65 6.29 4.11
N THR A 209 13.25 5.73 2.96
CA THR A 209 12.37 6.39 1.97
C THR A 209 10.92 5.92 2.02
N HIS A 210 10.52 5.17 3.05
CA HIS A 210 9.15 4.66 3.20
C HIS A 210 8.48 5.11 4.50
N GLY A 211 8.97 6.21 5.08
CA GLY A 211 8.31 6.90 6.18
C GLY A 211 8.45 6.24 7.54
N PHE A 212 9.38 5.28 7.70
CA PHE A 212 9.77 4.76 9.02
C PHE A 212 10.65 5.78 9.73
N SER A 213 10.31 6.09 10.98
CA SER A 213 11.06 7.05 11.80
C SER A 213 12.05 6.39 12.72
N GLU A 214 11.85 5.12 13.07
CA GLU A 214 12.85 4.31 13.74
C GLU A 214 13.32 3.21 12.81
N ILE A 215 14.63 3.10 12.63
CA ILE A 215 15.27 2.06 11.79
C ILE A 215 16.50 1.59 12.54
N LEU A 216 16.49 0.33 12.97
CA LEU A 216 17.63 -0.29 13.65
C LEU A 216 18.04 -1.55 12.87
N GLY A 217 19.34 -1.80 12.74
CA GLY A 217 19.82 -2.92 11.94
C GLY A 217 21.27 -3.27 12.23
N PRO A 218 21.93 -4.02 11.32
CA PRO A 218 23.26 -4.54 11.57
C PRO A 218 24.27 -3.49 12.06
N GLY A 219 24.95 -3.85 13.15
CA GLY A 219 25.89 -3.02 13.89
C GLY A 219 25.29 -2.27 15.07
N TYR A 220 23.96 -2.12 15.15
CA TYR A 220 23.29 -1.64 16.35
C TYR A 220 23.10 -2.80 17.35
N PRO A 221 23.26 -2.59 18.68
CA PRO A 221 23.15 -3.65 19.67
C PRO A 221 21.86 -4.46 19.52
N ASP A 222 21.97 -5.79 19.51
CA ASP A 222 20.86 -6.75 19.39
C ASP A 222 20.05 -6.70 18.06
N HIS A 223 20.59 -6.08 17.01
CA HIS A 223 19.90 -5.94 15.70
C HIS A 223 20.74 -6.47 14.51
N ASN A 224 21.59 -7.47 14.74
CA ASN A 224 22.44 -8.06 13.69
C ASN A 224 21.75 -9.13 12.85
N ASP A 225 20.61 -9.67 13.31
CA ASP A 225 19.89 -10.79 12.69
C ASP A 225 18.52 -10.38 12.11
N HIS A 226 18.12 -9.12 12.26
CA HIS A 226 16.92 -8.54 11.67
C HIS A 226 17.11 -7.05 11.38
N THR A 227 16.16 -6.45 10.66
CA THR A 227 16.04 -4.99 10.53
C THR A 227 14.75 -4.56 11.18
N HIS A 228 14.85 -3.77 12.24
CA HIS A 228 13.71 -3.19 12.92
C HIS A 228 13.27 -1.90 12.20
N VAL A 229 11.97 -1.75 12.00
CA VAL A 229 11.36 -0.51 11.51
C VAL A 229 10.15 -0.12 12.36
N ALA A 230 9.98 1.17 12.66
CA ALA A 230 8.80 1.64 13.37
C ALA A 230 8.35 3.08 13.03
N LEU A 231 7.18 3.46 13.55
CA LEU A 231 6.59 4.79 13.41
C LEU A 231 6.79 5.68 14.67
N ASP A 232 7.94 5.58 15.32
CA ASP A 232 8.32 6.36 16.52
C ASP A 232 8.08 7.89 16.40
N PRO A 233 7.49 8.57 17.40
CA PRO A 233 7.36 10.02 17.45
C PRO A 233 8.70 10.79 17.53
N SER A 234 9.78 10.16 17.97
CA SER A 234 11.15 10.66 18.09
C SER A 234 12.05 9.93 17.09
N PRO A 235 12.24 10.46 15.87
CA PRO A 235 12.97 9.76 14.81
C PRO A 235 14.42 9.44 15.19
N TYR A 236 14.83 8.20 14.92
CA TYR A 236 16.17 7.70 15.21
C TYR A 236 16.52 6.54 14.27
N TRP A 237 17.63 6.66 13.54
CA TRP A 237 18.13 5.60 12.66
C TRP A 237 19.54 5.20 13.06
N SER A 238 19.83 3.90 13.11
CA SER A 238 21.17 3.38 13.37
C SER A 238 21.33 1.97 12.83
N ALA A 239 22.21 1.81 11.85
CA ALA A 239 22.65 0.51 11.36
C ALA A 239 24.07 0.69 10.80
N PRO A 240 25.10 0.84 11.66
CA PRO A 240 26.41 1.32 11.26
C PRO A 240 27.11 0.38 10.27
N THR A 241 26.86 -0.93 10.32
CA THR A 241 27.37 -1.89 9.33
C THR A 241 26.74 -1.69 7.95
N CYS A 242 25.61 -0.99 7.88
CA CYS A 242 24.85 -0.71 6.67
C CYS A 242 25.04 0.73 6.15
N GLY A 243 25.90 1.53 6.81
CA GLY A 243 26.12 2.93 6.45
C GLY A 243 24.94 3.84 6.82
N ILE A 244 24.24 3.54 7.91
CA ILE A 244 23.16 4.34 8.50
C ILE A 244 23.58 4.76 9.90
#